data_AF-A0A0S6UKI5-F1
#
_entry.id   AF-A0A0S6UKI5-F1
#
_cell.length_a   1.000
_cell.length_b   1.000
_cell.length_c   1.000
_cell.angle_alpha   90.00
_cell.angle_beta   90.00
_cell.angle_gamma   90.00
#
_symmetry.space_group_name_H-M   'P 1'
#
loop_
_entity.id
_entity.type
_entity.pdbx_description
1 polymer ?
#
loop_
_entity_poly.entity_id
_entity_poly.type
_entity_poly.pdbx_seq_one_letter_code
_entity_poly.pdbx_strand_id
1 'polypeptide(L)' 'MAQTAATPWELKSDTGYAYDKDGKTYSYKMGTSNAGELLKGAKKVPKGTLFFIGHNGQLYMRTGPYLEGDGKFKFGPDQ' A
#
# COMPACT_ATOMS: atom_id res chain seq x y z
N MET A 1 11.71 -14.46 19.11
CA MET A 1 10.45 -13.70 19.04
C MET A 1 9.74 -14.11 17.76
N ALA A 2 8.48 -14.56 17.83
CA ALA A 2 7.75 -14.98 16.64
C ALA A 2 7.44 -13.74 15.79
N GLN A 3 7.99 -13.67 14.58
CA GLN A 3 7.63 -12.66 13.59
C GLN A 3 6.15 -12.85 13.27
N THR A 4 5.30 -11.99 13.81
CA THR A 4 3.88 -11.95 13.42
C THR A 4 3.88 -11.72 11.91
N ALA A 5 3.41 -12.71 11.16
CA ALA A 5 3.27 -12.58 9.71
C ALA A 5 2.54 -11.26 9.44
N ALA A 6 3.18 -10.35 8.70
CA ALA A 6 2.62 -9.04 8.41
C ALA A 6 1.19 -9.26 7.89
N THR A 7 0.20 -8.72 8.60
CA THR A 7 -1.19 -8.89 8.18
C THR A 7 -1.30 -8.24 6.82
N PRO A 8 -1.57 -9.02 5.74
CA PRO A 8 -1.69 -8.43 4.43
C PRO A 8 -2.79 -7.37 4.50
N TRP A 9 -2.59 -6.24 3.81
CA TRP A 9 -3.66 -5.27 3.63
C TRP A 9 -4.93 -5.99 3.20
N GLU A 10 -6.09 -5.53 3.66
CA GLU A 10 -7.36 -6.17 3.31
C GLU A 10 -7.66 -5.96 1.81
N LEU A 11 -7.20 -6.89 0.98
CA LEU A 11 -7.34 -6.88 -0.48
C LEU A 11 -8.72 -7.43 -0.88
N LYS A 12 -9.81 -6.79 -0.43
CA LYS A 12 -11.14 -7.05 -1.01
C LYS A 12 -11.32 -6.19 -2.26
N SER A 13 -12.02 -6.72 -3.26
CA SER A 13 -12.26 -6.00 -4.52
C SER A 13 -13.10 -4.73 -4.36
N ASP A 14 -13.78 -4.58 -3.22
CA ASP A 14 -14.58 -3.41 -2.85
C ASP A 14 -13.89 -2.51 -1.81
N THR A 15 -12.57 -2.64 -1.57
CA THR A 15 -11.86 -1.74 -0.63
C THR A 15 -10.99 -0.73 -1.37
N GLY A 16 -11.20 0.56 -1.10
CA GLY A 16 -10.35 1.66 -1.55
C GLY A 16 -9.56 2.26 -0.39
N TYR A 17 -8.31 2.63 -0.63
CA TYR A 17 -7.47 3.35 0.34
C TYR A 17 -7.18 4.75 -0.18
N ALA A 18 -7.38 5.76 0.67
CA ALA A 18 -7.06 7.15 0.35
C ALA A 18 -5.92 7.65 1.23
N TYR A 19 -5.08 8.48 0.65
CA TYR A 19 -4.16 9.37 1.34
C TYR A 19 -4.58 10.79 0.97
N ASP A 20 -5.12 11.52 1.94
CA ASP A 20 -5.69 12.84 1.67
C ASP A 20 -4.62 13.94 1.63
N LYS A 21 -5.06 15.16 1.29
CA LYS A 21 -4.20 16.35 1.23
C LYS A 21 -3.56 16.74 2.56
N ASP A 22 -4.11 16.28 3.69
CA ASP A 22 -3.63 16.54 5.05
C ASP A 22 -2.73 15.39 5.55
N GLY A 23 -2.47 14.40 4.71
CA GLY A 23 -1.64 13.24 5.02
C GLY A 23 -2.35 12.16 5.85
N LYS A 24 -3.68 12.21 5.97
CA LYS A 24 -4.46 11.17 6.65
C LYS A 24 -4.76 10.02 5.72
N THR A 25 -4.76 8.81 6.29
CA THR A 25 -5.12 7.59 5.58
C THR A 25 -6.53 7.14 5.94
N TYR A 26 -7.28 6.70 4.93
CA TYR A 26 -8.65 6.21 5.08
C TYR A 26 -8.83 4.91 4.31
N SER A 27 -9.74 4.06 4.78
CA SER A 27 -10.29 2.95 4.02
C SER A 27 -11.77 3.21 3.73
N TYR A 28 -12.20 2.89 2.52
CA TYR A 28 -13.58 3.04 2.07
C TYR A 28 -14.07 1.74 1.44
N LYS A 29 -15.32 1.39 1.73
CA LYS A 29 -16.03 0.36 0.97
C LYS A 29 -16.57 1.00 -0.32
N MET A 30 -16.10 0.52 -1.46
CA MET A 30 -16.45 0.99 -2.80
C MET A 30 -17.71 0.27 -3.29
N GLY A 31 -18.68 1.04 -3.78
CA GLY A 31 -19.82 0.53 -4.53
C GLY A 31 -19.50 0.38 -6.02
N THR A 32 -20.38 -0.29 -6.76
CA THR A 32 -20.20 -0.51 -8.21
C THR A 32 -20.85 0.56 -9.08
N SER A 33 -21.76 1.38 -8.54
CA SER A 33 -22.59 2.32 -9.30
C SER A 33 -21.79 3.32 -10.16
N ASN A 34 -20.60 3.73 -9.68
CA ASN A 34 -19.74 4.71 -10.36
C ASN A 34 -18.35 4.14 -10.69
N ALA A 35 -18.21 2.81 -10.78
CA ALA A 35 -16.91 2.17 -10.99
C ALA A 35 -16.21 2.63 -12.30
N GLY A 36 -16.98 2.93 -13.34
CA GLY A 36 -16.45 3.46 -14.60
C GLY A 36 -15.76 4.82 -14.44
N GLU A 37 -16.29 5.70 -13.59
CA GLU A 37 -15.66 6.99 -13.30
C GLU A 37 -14.40 6.82 -12.45
N LEU A 38 -14.43 5.93 -11.45
CA LEU A 38 -13.25 5.63 -10.63
C LEU A 38 -12.07 5.12 -11.48
N LEU A 39 -12.35 4.30 -12.49
CA LEU A 39 -11.32 3.76 -13.38
C LEU A 39 -10.83 4.77 -14.41
N LYS A 40 -11.58 5.85 -14.66
CA LYS A 40 -11.22 6.90 -15.62
C LYS A 40 -10.06 7.74 -15.05
N GLY A 41 -8.84 7.42 -15.47
CA GLY A 41 -7.61 8.06 -15.00
C GLY A 41 -6.85 7.28 -13.93
N ALA A 42 -7.39 6.15 -13.47
CA ALA A 42 -6.68 5.24 -12.58
C ALA A 42 -5.49 4.60 -13.32
N LYS A 43 -4.35 4.50 -12.63
CA LYS A 43 -3.19 3.73 -13.09
C LYS A 43 -3.06 2.46 -12.28
N LYS A 44 -2.88 1.34 -12.98
CA LYS A 44 -2.57 0.07 -12.32
C LYS A 44 -1.22 0.18 -11.63
N VAL A 45 -1.20 -0.11 -10.32
CA VAL A 45 0.05 -0.20 -9.56
C VAL A 45 0.82 -1.44 -10.01
N PRO A 46 2.10 -1.32 -10.41
CA PRO A 46 2.92 -2.48 -10.73
C PRO A 46 3.04 -3.44 -9.54
N LYS A 47 3.03 -4.75 -9.80
CA LYS A 47 3.34 -5.74 -8.77
C LYS A 47 4.75 -5.49 -8.23
N GLY A 48 4.94 -5.67 -6.93
CA GLY A 48 6.23 -5.38 -6.28
C GLY A 48 6.44 -3.89 -6.00
N THR A 49 5.37 -3.11 -5.87
CA THR A 49 5.45 -1.73 -5.36
C THR A 49 5.32 -1.74 -3.84
N LEU A 50 6.25 -1.10 -3.13
CA LEU A 50 6.15 -0.83 -1.70
C LEU A 50 5.56 0.57 -1.48
N PHE A 51 4.57 0.67 -0.60
CA PHE A 51 4.05 1.93 -0.07
C PHE A 51 4.43 2.04 1.41
N PHE A 52 4.91 3.19 1.85
CA PHE A 52 5.35 3.37 3.24
C PHE A 52 5.21 4.83 3.68
N ILE A 53 5.02 5.03 4.99
CA ILE A 53 5.07 6.35 5.60
C ILE A 53 6.51 6.62 6.04
N GLY A 54 7.10 7.69 5.54
CA GLY A 54 8.43 8.14 5.95
C GLY A 54 8.42 8.74 7.36
N HIS A 55 9.62 8.95 7.93
CA HIS A 55 9.77 9.58 9.25
C HIS A 55 9.12 10.98 9.34
N ASN A 56 8.92 11.63 8.20
CA ASN A 56 8.27 12.93 8.07
C ASN A 56 6.73 12.84 7.92
N GLY A 57 6.13 11.66 8.08
CA GLY A 57 4.69 11.44 7.96
C GLY A 57 4.16 11.43 6.53
N GLN A 58 5.03 11.49 5.51
CA GLN A 58 4.61 11.49 4.12
C GLN A 58 4.49 10.08 3.55
N LEU A 59 3.50 9.85 2.68
CA LEU A 59 3.37 8.62 1.94
C LEU A 59 4.33 8.60 0.74
N TYR A 60 5.16 7.57 0.70
CA TYR A 60 6.06 7.29 -0.41
C TYR A 60 5.66 6.00 -1.11
N MET A 61 5.99 5.91 -2.39
CA MET A 61 5.96 4.67 -3.16
C MET A 61 7.36 4.34 -3.70
N ARG A 62 7.70 3.06 -3.74
CA ARG A 62 8.95 2.57 -4.33
C ARG A 62 8.65 1.42 -5.29
N THR A 63 9.13 1.57 -6.51
CA THR A 63 9.24 0.48 -7.49
C THR A 63 10.67 -0.07 -7.45
N GLY A 64 10.82 -1.35 -7.09
CA GLY A 64 12.13 -2.02 -6.96
C GLY A 64 12.16 -3.05 -5.82
N PRO A 65 13.22 -3.86 -5.69
CA PRO A 65 13.28 -4.91 -4.67
C PRO A 65 13.26 -4.30 -3.26
N TYR A 66 12.19 -4.60 -2.54
CA TYR A 66 12.04 -4.32 -1.10
C TYR A 66 12.15 -5.60 -0.25
N LEU A 67 12.22 -6.75 -0.90
CA LEU A 67 12.56 -8.03 -0.30
C LEU A 67 13.95 -8.47 -0.79
N GLU A 68 14.68 -9.16 0.06
CA GLU A 68 15.92 -9.87 -0.27
C GLU A 68 15.59 -11.19 -0.99
N GLY A 69 16.62 -11.91 -1.45
CA GLY A 69 16.45 -13.17 -2.20
C GLY A 69 15.77 -14.28 -1.40
N ASP A 70 15.87 -14.25 -0.07
CA ASP A 70 15.19 -15.16 0.85
C ASP A 70 13.79 -14.67 1.29
N GLY A 71 13.35 -13.50 0.80
CA GLY A 71 12.06 -12.91 1.14
C GLY A 71 12.05 -12.03 2.38
N LYS A 72 13.18 -11.86 3.08
CA LYS A 72 13.31 -10.90 4.19
C LYS A 72 13.12 -9.46 3.71
N PHE A 73 12.47 -8.64 4.54
CA PHE A 73 12.30 -7.22 4.25
C PHE A 73 13.64 -6.49 4.33
N LYS A 74 14.03 -5.85 3.22
CA LYS A 74 15.33 -5.21 3.04
C LYS A 74 15.55 -3.98 3.94
N PHE A 75 14.47 -3.32 4.38
CA PHE A 75 14.52 -2.10 5.18
C PHE A 75 14.00 -2.33 6.61
N GLY A 76 14.22 -3.54 7.14
CA GLY A 76 13.91 -3.86 8.54
C GLY A 76 14.76 -3.02 9.52
N PRO A 77 14.46 -3.07 10.82
CA PRO A 77 15.27 -2.39 11.83
C PRO A 77 16.74 -2.82 11.70
N ASP A 78 17.66 -1.87 11.93
CA ASP A 78 19.07 -2.20 12.19
C ASP A 78 19.13 -3.28 13.28
N GLN A 79 19.98 -4.28 13.07
CA GLN A 79 20.19 -5.35 14.04
C GLN A 79 20.78 -4.80 15.35
#